data_AF-A0A8T4EBW8-F1
#
_entry.id   AF-A0A8T4EBW8-F1
#
_cell.length_a   1.000
_cell.length_b   1.000
_cell.length_c   1.000
_cell.angle_alpha   90.00
_cell.angle_beta   90.00
_cell.angle_gamma   90.00
#
_symmetry.space_group_name_H-M   'P 1'
#
loop_
_entity.id
_entity.type
_entity.pdbx_description
1 polymer ?
#
loop_
_entity_poly.entity_id
_entity_poly.type
_entity_poly.pdbx_seq_one_letter_code
_entity_poly.pdbx_strand_id
1 'polypeptide(L)'
;MTNQSFREELIQAHLKMRAHLYRIIEGLTQEILLKEISDEASYPHMLSLIWHIGGAETYWFHRAGHDIGPKFQIEKYEDIQKNLHANTEGIRRVVRGCDDDQIQIISPTEDGGPSVAWCVLRTYQHGLYHTAQISKIRHIIEEIPPLRTDEDTWSTGVDAVIEIIKKFSPAPRE
;
A
#
# COMPACT_ATOMS: atom_id res chain seq x y z
N MET A 1 8.86 19.13 13.58
CA MET A 1 8.16 18.79 12.32
C MET A 1 6.79 19.46 12.37
N THR A 2 6.31 20.10 11.30
CA THR A 2 4.95 20.68 11.29
C THR A 2 3.95 19.61 10.84
N ASN A 3 2.68 19.74 11.23
CA ASN A 3 1.63 18.83 10.77
C ASN A 3 1.55 18.80 9.24
N GLN A 4 1.71 19.96 8.58
CA GLN A 4 1.73 20.04 7.13
C GLN A 4 2.91 19.29 6.49
N SER A 5 4.13 19.42 7.04
CA SER A 5 5.27 18.66 6.51
C SER A 5 5.07 17.16 6.70
N PHE A 6 4.49 16.74 7.83
CA PHE A 6 4.26 15.33 8.09
C PHE A 6 3.19 14.71 7.19
N ARG A 7 2.10 15.44 6.90
CA ARG A 7 1.08 15.03 5.91
C ARG A 7 1.70 14.74 4.55
N GLU A 8 2.58 15.62 4.08
CA GLU A 8 3.24 15.42 2.79
C GLU A 8 4.21 14.23 2.83
N GLU A 9 4.94 14.02 3.92
CA GLU A 9 5.78 12.82 4.09
C GLU A 9 4.98 11.53 4.02
N LEU A 10 3.81 11.45 4.69
CA LEU A 10 2.90 10.30 4.63
C LEU A 10 2.42 10.03 3.21
N ILE A 11 2.02 11.08 2.48
CA ILE A 11 1.60 10.99 1.08
C ILE A 11 2.74 10.48 0.22
N GLN A 12 3.94 11.06 0.35
CA GLN A 12 5.10 10.65 -0.45
C GLN A 12 5.52 9.21 -0.16
N ALA A 13 5.43 8.75 1.08
CA ALA A 13 5.69 7.35 1.41
C ALA A 13 4.70 6.41 0.71
N HIS A 14 3.39 6.71 0.77
CA HIS A 14 2.38 5.94 0.05
C HIS A 14 2.62 5.92 -1.46
N LEU A 15 2.96 7.06 -2.06
CA LEU A 15 3.25 7.17 -3.49
C LEU A 15 4.45 6.31 -3.91
N LYS A 16 5.52 6.27 -3.10
CA LYS A 16 6.70 5.44 -3.38
C LYS A 16 6.38 3.95 -3.32
N MET A 17 5.61 3.50 -2.31
CA MET A 17 5.13 2.11 -2.27
C MET A 17 4.24 1.79 -3.46
N ARG A 18 3.32 2.69 -3.83
CA ARG A 18 2.43 2.49 -4.98
C ARG A 18 3.21 2.39 -6.30
N ALA A 19 4.21 3.26 -6.50
CA ALA A 19 5.09 3.21 -7.66
C ALA A 19 5.83 1.87 -7.75
N HIS A 20 6.32 1.36 -6.61
CA HIS A 20 6.93 0.04 -6.56
C HIS A 20 5.95 -1.07 -6.95
N LEU A 21 4.72 -1.06 -6.41
CA LEU A 21 3.69 -2.02 -6.80
C LEU A 21 3.36 -1.94 -8.30
N TYR A 22 3.21 -0.74 -8.85
CA TYR A 22 2.95 -0.57 -10.29
C TYR A 22 4.05 -1.15 -11.16
N ARG A 23 5.31 -0.95 -10.78
CA ARG A 23 6.44 -1.60 -11.46
C ARG A 23 6.34 -3.12 -11.37
N ILE A 24 6.09 -3.68 -10.19
CA ILE A 24 6.03 -5.15 -10.01
C ILE A 24 4.91 -5.78 -10.85
N ILE A 25 3.76 -5.11 -11.00
CA ILE A 25 2.62 -5.62 -11.78
C ILE A 25 2.68 -5.24 -13.26
N GLU A 26 3.71 -4.50 -13.70
CA GLU A 26 3.87 -4.07 -15.08
C GLU A 26 4.01 -5.28 -16.01
N GLY A 27 3.21 -5.30 -17.08
CA GLY A 27 3.26 -6.34 -18.10
C GLY A 27 2.65 -7.68 -17.69
N LEU A 28 2.03 -7.78 -16.51
CA LEU A 28 1.27 -8.98 -16.14
C LEU A 28 -0.04 -9.04 -16.95
N THR A 29 -0.36 -10.19 -17.50
CA THR A 29 -1.65 -10.43 -18.16
C THR A 29 -2.68 -10.94 -17.16
N GLN A 30 -3.97 -10.88 -17.52
CA GLN A 30 -5.04 -11.47 -16.71
C GLN A 30 -4.82 -12.97 -16.46
N GLU A 31 -4.33 -13.71 -17.46
CA GLU A 31 -3.99 -15.13 -17.34
C GLU A 31 -2.91 -15.36 -16.29
N ILE A 32 -1.81 -14.60 -16.35
CA ILE A 32 -0.72 -14.67 -15.37
C ILE A 32 -1.21 -14.35 -13.96
N LEU A 33 -2.07 -13.33 -13.82
CA LEU A 33 -2.59 -12.88 -12.53
C LEU A 33 -3.53 -13.89 -11.85
N LEU A 34 -4.19 -14.73 -12.63
CA LEU A 34 -5.12 -15.77 -12.17
C LEU A 34 -4.47 -17.15 -12.03
N LYS A 35 -3.20 -17.32 -12.42
CA LYS A 35 -2.47 -18.58 -12.26
C LYS A 35 -2.40 -18.94 -10.78
N GLU A 36 -2.88 -20.12 -10.43
CA GLU A 36 -2.79 -20.66 -9.07
C GLU A 36 -1.33 -21.01 -8.74
N ILE A 37 -0.87 -20.52 -7.61
CA ILE A 37 0.52 -20.59 -7.13
C ILE A 37 0.62 -21.10 -5.69
N SER A 38 -0.53 -21.28 -5.03
CA SER A 38 -0.68 -21.75 -3.66
C SER A 38 -1.99 -22.51 -3.52
N ASP A 39 -2.01 -23.48 -2.61
CA ASP A 39 -3.18 -24.22 -2.15
C ASP A 39 -4.00 -23.46 -1.08
N GLU A 40 -3.58 -22.24 -0.70
CA GLU A 40 -4.34 -21.39 0.20
C GLU A 40 -5.67 -20.95 -0.41
N ALA A 41 -6.77 -21.27 0.27
CA ALA A 41 -8.12 -20.93 -0.19
C ALA A 41 -8.36 -19.41 -0.31
N SER A 42 -7.68 -18.59 0.50
CA SER A 42 -7.91 -17.15 0.56
C SER A 42 -7.11 -16.36 -0.47
N TYR A 43 -5.88 -16.80 -0.78
CA TYR A 43 -4.96 -16.05 -1.65
C TYR A 43 -4.21 -16.93 -2.66
N PRO A 44 -4.93 -17.71 -3.49
CA PRO A 44 -4.29 -18.72 -4.34
C PRO A 44 -3.52 -18.13 -5.54
N HIS A 45 -3.73 -16.85 -5.89
CA HIS A 45 -3.20 -16.22 -7.10
C HIS A 45 -2.76 -14.74 -6.89
N MET A 46 -1.92 -14.19 -7.77
CA MET A 46 -1.42 -12.80 -7.62
C MET A 46 -2.53 -11.74 -7.60
N LEU A 47 -3.60 -11.93 -8.37
CA LEU A 47 -4.75 -11.01 -8.35
C LEU A 47 -5.37 -10.88 -6.95
N SER A 48 -5.39 -11.97 -6.17
CA SER A 48 -5.94 -11.99 -4.81
C SER A 48 -5.10 -11.16 -3.85
N LEU A 49 -3.77 -11.16 -4.02
CA LEU A 49 -2.85 -10.33 -3.25
C LEU A 49 -3.05 -8.84 -3.58
N ILE A 50 -3.20 -8.50 -4.87
CA ILE A 50 -3.47 -7.11 -5.29
C ILE A 50 -4.82 -6.64 -4.73
N TRP A 51 -5.84 -7.49 -4.83
CA TRP A 51 -7.15 -7.25 -4.23
C TRP A 51 -7.04 -7.04 -2.71
N HIS A 52 -6.24 -7.85 -2.03
CA HIS A 52 -6.01 -7.77 -0.60
C HIS A 52 -5.32 -6.46 -0.18
N ILE A 53 -4.33 -5.99 -0.95
CA ILE A 53 -3.66 -4.69 -0.71
C ILE A 53 -4.67 -3.54 -0.79
N GLY A 54 -5.41 -3.43 -1.90
CA GLY A 54 -6.40 -2.35 -2.07
C GLY A 54 -7.59 -2.48 -1.10
N GLY A 55 -7.97 -3.71 -0.77
CA GLY A 55 -9.00 -4.02 0.22
C GLY A 55 -8.59 -3.58 1.62
N ALA A 56 -7.35 -3.82 2.03
CA ALA A 56 -6.83 -3.37 3.32
C ALA A 56 -6.82 -1.84 3.43
N GLU A 57 -6.47 -1.13 2.36
CA GLU A 57 -6.54 0.34 2.31
C GLU A 57 -7.97 0.84 2.57
N THR A 58 -8.94 0.36 1.78
CA THR A 58 -10.35 0.78 1.95
C THR A 58 -10.91 0.39 3.31
N TYR A 59 -10.56 -0.78 3.83
CA TYR A 59 -11.00 -1.27 5.14
C TYR A 59 -10.48 -0.40 6.30
N TRP A 60 -9.18 -0.14 6.37
CA TRP A 60 -8.61 0.58 7.53
C TRP A 60 -9.05 2.04 7.55
N PHE A 61 -9.13 2.67 6.38
CA PHE A 61 -9.64 4.04 6.26
C PHE A 61 -11.14 4.13 6.61
N HIS A 62 -11.95 3.16 6.19
CA HIS A 62 -13.35 3.08 6.63
C HIS A 62 -13.44 2.92 8.16
N ARG A 63 -12.63 2.03 8.75
CA ARG A 63 -12.59 1.82 10.21
C ARG A 63 -12.14 3.08 10.97
N ALA A 64 -11.33 3.92 10.36
CA ALA A 64 -10.95 5.24 10.88
C ALA A 64 -12.03 6.31 10.72
N GLY A 65 -13.17 6.01 10.09
CA GLY A 65 -14.22 6.99 9.78
C GLY A 65 -13.90 7.90 8.60
N HIS A 66 -12.94 7.52 7.74
CA HIS A 66 -12.45 8.34 6.63
C HIS A 66 -12.46 7.58 5.30
N ASP A 67 -13.63 7.39 4.71
CA ASP A 67 -13.76 6.66 3.44
C ASP A 67 -12.90 7.28 2.31
N ILE A 68 -12.00 6.47 1.75
CA ILE A 68 -11.17 6.86 0.61
C ILE A 68 -11.86 6.54 -0.73
N GLY A 69 -12.82 5.63 -0.73
CA GLY A 69 -13.58 5.18 -1.89
C GLY A 69 -14.50 4.00 -1.53
N PRO A 70 -15.22 3.42 -2.52
CA PRO A 70 -15.97 2.19 -2.32
C PRO A 70 -15.05 1.02 -1.96
N LYS A 71 -15.64 -0.08 -1.49
CA LYS A 71 -14.89 -1.32 -1.25
C LYS A 71 -14.09 -1.71 -2.50
N PHE A 72 -12.82 -2.01 -2.31
CA PHE A 72 -11.93 -2.37 -3.41
C PHE A 72 -12.40 -3.66 -4.11
N GLN A 73 -12.47 -3.60 -5.44
CA GLN A 73 -12.90 -4.70 -6.31
C GLN A 73 -12.02 -4.73 -7.55
N ILE A 74 -11.84 -5.93 -8.12
CA ILE A 74 -11.16 -6.11 -9.40
C ILE A 74 -11.99 -7.13 -10.19
N GLU A 75 -12.63 -6.70 -11.27
CA GLU A 75 -13.35 -7.61 -12.18
C GLU A 75 -12.48 -7.95 -13.39
N LYS A 76 -11.68 -7.00 -13.86
CA LYS A 76 -10.78 -7.12 -15.01
C LYS A 76 -9.41 -6.53 -14.73
N TYR A 77 -8.43 -6.87 -15.57
CA TYR A 77 -7.06 -6.37 -15.43
C TYR A 77 -6.99 -4.83 -15.41
N GLU A 78 -7.77 -4.16 -16.25
CA GLU A 78 -7.81 -2.70 -16.37
C GLU A 78 -8.30 -2.03 -15.07
N ASP A 79 -9.08 -2.74 -14.26
CA ASP A 79 -9.58 -2.22 -12.99
C ASP A 79 -8.47 -2.08 -11.95
N ILE A 80 -7.38 -2.84 -12.06
CA ILE A 80 -6.29 -2.82 -11.07
C ILE A 80 -5.69 -1.42 -10.98
N GLN A 81 -5.16 -0.91 -12.09
CA GLN A 81 -4.51 0.40 -12.09
C GLN A 81 -5.51 1.50 -11.77
N LYS A 82 -6.72 1.43 -12.35
CA LYS A 82 -7.80 2.39 -12.12
C LYS A 82 -8.17 2.48 -10.63
N ASN A 83 -8.42 1.34 -9.98
CA ASN A 83 -8.92 1.31 -8.62
C ASN A 83 -7.80 1.60 -7.60
N LEU A 84 -6.56 1.13 -7.85
CA LEU A 84 -5.40 1.50 -7.01
C LEU A 84 -5.10 3.00 -7.11
N HIS A 85 -5.29 3.60 -8.28
CA HIS A 85 -5.17 5.04 -8.47
C HIS A 85 -6.28 5.79 -7.72
N ALA A 86 -7.53 5.33 -7.81
CA ALA A 86 -8.65 5.92 -7.07
C ALA A 86 -8.43 5.88 -5.55
N ASN A 87 -7.96 4.75 -5.00
CA ASN A 87 -7.56 4.64 -3.59
C ASN A 87 -6.47 5.66 -3.25
N THR A 88 -5.45 5.77 -4.11
CA THR A 88 -4.32 6.68 -3.89
C THR A 88 -4.77 8.14 -3.81
N GLU A 89 -5.63 8.58 -4.71
CA GLU A 89 -6.21 9.93 -4.66
C GLU A 89 -7.13 10.12 -3.45
N GLY A 90 -7.88 9.08 -3.07
CA GLY A 90 -8.67 9.08 -1.84
C GLY A 90 -7.83 9.28 -0.59
N ILE A 91 -6.72 8.55 -0.47
CA ILE A 91 -5.76 8.68 0.64
C ILE A 91 -5.17 10.09 0.66
N ARG A 92 -4.73 10.63 -0.49
CA ARG A 92 -4.19 12.00 -0.59
C ARG A 92 -5.21 13.04 -0.10
N ARG A 93 -6.48 12.90 -0.51
CA ARG A 93 -7.57 13.78 -0.08
C ARG A 93 -7.75 13.72 1.44
N VAL A 94 -7.86 12.52 2.00
CA VAL A 94 -8.07 12.32 3.44
C VAL A 94 -6.89 12.86 4.25
N VAL A 95 -5.65 12.51 3.89
CA VAL A 95 -4.45 12.96 4.62
C VAL A 95 -4.29 14.48 4.59
N ARG A 96 -4.72 15.16 3.54
CA ARG A 96 -4.68 16.62 3.46
C ARG A 96 -5.81 17.31 4.23
N GLY A 97 -6.97 16.66 4.33
CA GLY A 97 -8.19 17.27 4.87
C GLY A 97 -8.59 16.82 6.28
N CYS A 98 -7.96 15.79 6.85
CA CYS A 98 -8.30 15.33 8.19
C CYS A 98 -7.81 16.31 9.26
N ASP A 99 -8.43 16.28 10.43
CA ASP A 99 -8.03 17.09 11.58
C ASP A 99 -6.61 16.74 12.08
N ASP A 100 -6.03 17.59 12.91
CA ASP A 100 -4.62 17.47 13.33
C ASP A 100 -4.37 16.29 14.30
N ASP A 101 -5.38 15.89 15.06
CA ASP A 101 -5.36 14.68 15.88
C ASP A 101 -5.22 13.40 15.02
N GLN A 102 -5.82 13.38 13.83
CA GLN A 102 -5.76 12.26 12.89
C GLN A 102 -4.37 12.07 12.27
N ILE A 103 -3.50 13.06 12.40
CA ILE A 103 -2.11 12.99 11.94
C ILE A 103 -1.18 12.44 13.03
N GLN A 104 -1.63 12.32 14.28
CA GLN A 104 -0.89 11.55 15.28
C GLN A 104 -0.97 10.06 14.96
N ILE A 105 0.05 9.28 15.32
CA ILE A 105 0.06 7.82 15.08
C ILE A 105 -0.70 7.14 16.23
N ILE A 106 -1.97 6.82 16.03
CA ILE A 106 -2.84 6.21 17.03
C ILE A 106 -3.33 4.87 16.47
N SER A 107 -2.97 3.78 17.15
CA SER A 107 -3.40 2.43 16.81
C SER A 107 -4.90 2.23 17.06
N PRO A 108 -5.56 1.31 16.33
CA PRO A 108 -6.96 1.01 16.58
C PRO A 108 -7.14 0.35 17.96
N THR A 109 -8.30 0.55 18.57
CA THR A 109 -8.71 -0.13 19.81
C THR A 109 -9.95 -1.01 19.55
N GLU A 110 -10.49 -1.63 20.59
CA GLU A 110 -11.76 -2.37 20.50
C GLU A 110 -12.93 -1.40 20.23
N ASP A 111 -12.94 -0.26 20.91
CA ASP A 111 -14.03 0.73 20.84
C ASP A 111 -13.83 1.81 19.76
N GLY A 112 -12.65 1.87 19.13
CA GLY A 112 -12.25 2.97 18.25
C GLY A 112 -11.44 2.56 17.03
N GLY A 113 -11.57 3.37 15.97
CA GLY A 113 -10.74 3.28 14.78
C GLY A 113 -9.30 3.78 15.01
N PRO A 114 -8.37 3.43 14.11
CA PRO A 114 -7.04 4.03 14.10
C PRO A 114 -7.11 5.49 13.59
N SER A 115 -6.02 6.24 13.78
CA SER A 115 -5.87 7.53 13.11
C SER A 115 -5.52 7.39 11.62
N VAL A 116 -5.73 8.46 10.84
CA VAL A 116 -5.33 8.53 9.43
C VAL A 116 -3.84 8.25 9.23
N ALA A 117 -2.95 8.84 10.05
CA ALA A 117 -1.52 8.58 9.93
C ALA A 117 -1.17 7.10 10.20
N TRP A 118 -1.82 6.47 11.17
CA TRP A 118 -1.65 5.05 11.43
C TRP A 118 -2.13 4.21 10.24
N CYS A 119 -3.29 4.54 9.66
CA CYS A 119 -3.80 3.87 8.46
C CYS A 119 -2.76 3.87 7.34
N VAL A 120 -2.24 5.05 6.98
CA VAL A 120 -1.24 5.18 5.91
C VAL A 120 -0.03 4.30 6.18
N LEU A 121 0.55 4.38 7.38
CA LEU A 121 1.75 3.61 7.72
C LEU A 121 1.49 2.10 7.71
N ARG A 122 0.35 1.67 8.27
CA ARG A 122 -0.03 0.26 8.34
C ARG A 122 -0.28 -0.33 6.96
N THR A 123 -1.04 0.37 6.12
CA THR A 123 -1.39 -0.09 4.77
C THR A 123 -0.19 0.00 3.83
N TYR A 124 0.68 1.00 4.03
CA TYR A 124 1.97 1.06 3.35
C TYR A 124 2.80 -0.20 3.63
N GLN A 125 2.99 -0.57 4.91
CA GLN A 125 3.85 -1.72 5.27
C GLN A 125 3.27 -3.03 4.76
N HIS A 126 1.94 -3.17 4.87
CA HIS A 126 1.19 -4.29 4.33
C HIS A 126 1.30 -4.40 2.81
N GLY A 127 1.14 -3.28 2.11
CA GLY A 127 1.29 -3.18 0.66
C GLY A 127 2.68 -3.59 0.20
N LEU A 128 3.73 -3.09 0.87
CA LEU A 128 5.11 -3.43 0.54
C LEU A 128 5.41 -4.92 0.76
N TYR A 129 4.94 -5.50 1.86
CA TYR A 129 5.07 -6.93 2.16
C TYR A 129 4.47 -7.81 1.05
N HIS A 130 3.21 -7.56 0.67
CA HIS A 130 2.56 -8.34 -0.39
C HIS A 130 3.13 -8.03 -1.77
N THR A 131 3.63 -6.82 -2.03
CA THR A 131 4.33 -6.50 -3.26
C THR A 131 5.61 -7.34 -3.42
N ALA A 132 6.34 -7.59 -2.32
CA ALA A 132 7.49 -8.49 -2.32
C ALA A 132 7.09 -9.95 -2.62
N GLN A 133 5.93 -10.42 -2.12
CA GLN A 133 5.39 -11.73 -2.47
C GLN A 133 5.08 -11.83 -3.97
N ILE A 134 4.39 -10.82 -4.54
CA ILE A 134 4.10 -10.75 -5.98
C ILE A 134 5.40 -10.77 -6.78
N SER A 135 6.41 -10.01 -6.36
CA SER A 135 7.73 -10.01 -6.99
C SER A 135 8.37 -11.40 -6.98
N LYS A 136 8.33 -12.13 -5.85
CA LYS A 136 8.82 -13.51 -5.79
C LYS A 136 8.07 -14.42 -6.76
N ILE A 137 6.74 -14.35 -6.78
CA ILE A 137 5.90 -15.15 -7.67
C ILE A 137 6.25 -14.87 -9.13
N ARG A 138 6.49 -13.60 -9.47
CA ARG A 138 6.90 -13.19 -10.81
C ARG A 138 8.12 -13.98 -11.32
N HIS A 139 9.07 -14.27 -10.42
CA HIS A 139 10.28 -15.02 -10.76
C HIS A 139 10.08 -16.54 -10.78
N ILE A 140 8.99 -17.04 -10.19
CA ILE A 140 8.62 -18.47 -10.25
C ILE A 140 7.92 -18.78 -11.57
N ILE A 141 7.15 -17.84 -12.12
CA ILE A 141 6.46 -18.01 -13.40
C ILE A 141 7.40 -17.58 -14.55
N GLU A 142 7.94 -18.56 -15.27
CA GLU A 142 8.96 -18.35 -16.31
C GLU A 142 8.51 -17.50 -17.52
N GLU A 143 7.20 -17.41 -17.76
CA GLU A 143 6.60 -16.72 -18.91
C GLU A 143 6.58 -15.19 -18.77
N ILE A 144 6.93 -14.65 -17.60
CA ILE A 144 6.82 -13.21 -17.32
C ILE A 144 8.10 -12.49 -17.74
N PRO A 145 8.03 -11.42 -18.55
CA PRO A 145 9.21 -10.66 -18.93
C PRO A 145 9.92 -10.06 -17.70
N PRO A 146 11.26 -9.93 -17.74
CA PRO A 146 12.00 -9.30 -16.66
C PRO A 146 11.55 -7.84 -16.48
N LEU A 147 11.61 -7.35 -15.25
CA LEU A 147 11.34 -5.94 -14.95
C LEU A 147 12.44 -5.07 -15.55
N ARG A 148 12.08 -3.85 -15.93
CA ARG A 148 13.06 -2.83 -16.29
C ARG A 148 13.97 -2.53 -15.09
N THR A 149 15.27 -2.41 -15.36
CA THR A 149 16.32 -2.24 -14.32
C THR A 149 16.80 -0.80 -14.17
N ASP A 150 16.25 0.13 -14.95
CA ASP A 150 16.65 1.54 -14.97
C ASP A 150 16.05 2.38 -13.83
N GLU A 151 15.10 1.83 -13.07
CA GLU A 151 14.41 2.53 -11.98
C GLU A 151 14.46 1.76 -10.65
N ASP A 152 15.10 2.34 -9.63
CA ASP A 152 15.07 1.82 -8.25
C ASP A 152 13.84 2.30 -7.49
N THR A 153 12.77 1.51 -7.59
CA THR A 153 11.54 1.69 -6.82
C THR A 153 11.53 0.91 -5.50
N TRP A 154 12.44 -0.06 -5.31
CA TRP A 154 12.44 -0.91 -4.12
C TRP A 154 13.05 -0.16 -2.94
N SER A 155 14.27 0.33 -3.08
CA SER A 155 14.96 1.02 -1.97
C SER A 155 14.20 2.30 -1.61
N THR A 156 13.77 3.05 -2.64
CA THR A 156 12.94 4.25 -2.44
C THR A 156 11.61 3.93 -1.76
N GLY A 157 10.99 2.81 -2.12
CA GLY A 157 9.86 2.22 -1.41
C GLY A 157 10.21 2.03 0.05
N VAL A 158 11.02 1.01 0.38
CA VAL A 158 11.41 0.56 1.73
C VAL A 158 11.85 1.70 2.65
N ASP A 159 12.72 2.58 2.17
CA ASP A 159 13.33 3.63 3.00
C ASP A 159 12.32 4.70 3.42
N ALA A 160 11.27 4.94 2.63
CA ALA A 160 10.33 6.03 2.87
C ALA A 160 9.65 5.95 4.25
N VAL A 161 9.23 4.76 4.69
CA VAL A 161 8.62 4.59 6.02
C VAL A 161 9.66 4.58 7.12
N ILE A 162 10.86 4.06 6.85
CA ILE A 162 11.95 4.01 7.83
C ILE A 162 12.37 5.43 8.20
N GLU A 163 12.49 6.32 7.21
CA GLU A 163 12.81 7.73 7.44
C GLU A 163 11.72 8.47 8.22
N ILE A 164 10.45 8.08 8.07
CA ILE A 164 9.37 8.57 8.92
C ILE A 164 9.58 8.06 10.35
N ILE A 165 9.70 6.74 10.55
CA ILE A 165 9.81 6.11 11.88
C ILE A 165 11.02 6.64 12.66
N LYS A 166 12.18 6.80 12.02
CA LYS A 166 13.40 7.35 12.64
C LYS A 166 13.18 8.74 13.28
N LYS A 167 12.26 9.54 12.75
CA LYS A 167 11.92 10.87 13.30
C LYS A 167 11.03 10.79 14.55
N PHE A 168 10.36 9.65 14.78
CA PHE A 168 9.46 9.41 15.91
C PHE A 168 10.07 8.50 16.98
N SER A 169 11.05 7.67 16.65
CA SER A 169 11.81 6.91 17.64
C SER A 169 12.84 7.83 18.32
N PRO A 170 12.81 7.99 19.66
CA PRO A 170 13.92 8.60 20.35
C PRO A 170 15.19 7.80 20.05
N ALA A 171 16.33 8.48 19.92
CA ALA A 171 17.62 7.82 19.78
C ALA A 171 17.76 6.74 20.88
N PRO A 172 18.40 5.59 20.58
CA PRO A 172 18.68 4.59 21.59
C PRO A 172 19.35 5.31 22.78
N ARG A 173 18.80 5.10 23.98
CA ARG A 173 19.49 5.56 25.20
C ARG A 173 20.77 4.74 25.29
N GLU A 174 21.91 5.40 25.10
CA GLU A 174 23.23 4.85 25.42
C GLU A 174 23.34 4.52 26.91
#